data_AF-Q2C4J8-F1
#
_entry.id   AF-Q2C4J8-F1
#
_cell.length_a   1.000
_cell.length_b   1.000
_cell.length_c   1.000
_cell.angle_alpha   90.00
_cell.angle_beta   90.00
_cell.angle_gamma   90.00
#
_symmetry.space_group_name_H-M   'P 1'
#
loop_
_entity.id
_entity.type
_entity.pdbx_description
1 polymer ?
#
loop_
_entity_poly.entity_id
_entity_poly.type
_entity_poly.pdbx_seq_one_letter_code
_entity_poly.pdbx_strand_id
1 'polypeptide(L)'
;MKMCVISSLISFILLLSFPSEAQSVKQYKDQYSVLPCSGLKTKLESLEKRSKMILNVASEKAKKELKYKNKALHLLMKQKNCE
;
A
#
# COMPACT_ATOMS: atom_id res chain seq x y z
N MET A 1 39.91 6.35 0.69
CA MET A 1 38.58 7.00 0.52
C MET A 1 37.78 6.32 -0.59
N LYS A 2 37.21 5.12 -0.37
CA LYS A 2 36.42 4.41 -1.40
C LYS A 2 35.23 3.59 -0.84
N MET A 3 34.98 3.61 0.47
CA MET A 3 33.95 2.78 1.11
C MET A 3 32.64 3.52 1.43
N CYS A 4 32.65 4.85 1.57
CA CYS A 4 31.44 5.62 1.88
C CYS A 4 30.47 5.76 0.69
N VAL A 5 30.98 5.66 -0.55
CA VAL A 5 30.16 5.88 -1.76
C VAL A 5 29.24 4.68 -2.04
N ILE A 6 29.72 3.46 -1.77
CA ILE A 6 28.95 2.22 -2.01
C ILE A 6 27.78 2.11 -1.04
N SER A 7 27.97 2.48 0.23
CA SER A 7 26.91 2.41 1.25
C SER A 7 25.78 3.41 0.96
N SER A 8 26.10 4.58 0.40
CA SER A 8 25.10 5.59 0.03
C SER A 8 24.25 5.18 -1.18
N LEU A 9 24.80 4.40 -2.12
CA LEU A 9 24.08 3.89 -3.30
C LEU A 9 23.02 2.83 -2.94
N ILE A 10 23.32 1.97 -1.97
CA ILE A 10 22.38 0.91 -1.52
C ILE A 10 21.13 1.53 -0.88
N SER A 11 21.29 2.65 -0.18
CA SER A 11 20.18 3.35 0.49
C SER A 11 19.22 4.03 -0.51
N PHE A 12 19.72 4.44 -1.69
CA PHE A 12 18.89 5.02 -2.75
C PHE A 12 18.03 3.97 -3.49
N ILE A 13 18.53 2.74 -3.64
CA ILE A 13 17.82 1.66 -4.32
C ILE A 13 16.60 1.20 -3.49
N LEU A 14 16.71 1.20 -2.16
CA LEU A 14 15.59 0.88 -1.26
C LEU A 14 14.45 1.91 -1.32
N LEU A 15 14.75 3.18 -1.61
CA LEU A 15 13.75 4.25 -1.73
C LEU A 15 12.97 4.19 -3.04
N LEU A 16 13.59 3.72 -4.13
CA LEU A 16 12.94 3.57 -5.45
C LEU A 16 12.11 2.28 -5.58
N SER A 17 12.19 1.39 -4.60
CA SER A 17 11.51 0.09 -4.63
C SER A 17 10.00 0.16 -4.32
N PHE A 18 9.47 1.34 -3.97
CA PHE A 18 8.03 1.54 -3.76
C PHE A 18 7.42 2.21 -4.99
N PRO A 19 6.64 1.48 -5.81
CA PRO A 19 6.03 2.06 -6.99
C PRO A 19 5.00 3.11 -6.55
N SER A 20 5.31 4.38 -6.86
CA SER A 20 4.45 5.54 -6.63
C SER A 20 3.50 5.83 -7.80
N GLU A 21 3.30 4.87 -8.71
CA GLU A 21 2.42 5.02 -9.87
C GLU A 21 1.28 4.00 -9.79
N ALA A 22 0.05 4.51 -9.80
CA ALA A 22 -1.22 3.81 -9.98
C ALA A 22 -1.20 2.31 -9.56
N GLN A 23 -1.25 2.06 -8.25
CA GLN A 23 -1.29 0.71 -7.71
C GLN A 23 -2.50 -0.06 -8.22
N SER A 24 -2.27 -1.02 -9.12
CA SER A 24 -3.27 -2.02 -9.46
C SER A 24 -3.66 -2.83 -8.22
N VAL A 25 -4.87 -3.42 -8.21
CA VAL A 25 -5.33 -4.29 -7.11
C VAL A 25 -4.31 -5.40 -6.83
N LYS A 26 -3.67 -5.95 -7.87
CA LYS A 26 -2.65 -7.00 -7.75
C LYS A 26 -1.38 -6.48 -7.06
N GLN A 27 -0.81 -5.37 -7.53
CA GLN A 27 0.39 -4.77 -6.91
C GLN A 27 0.15 -4.38 -5.46
N TYR A 28 -1.03 -3.81 -5.15
CA TYR A 28 -1.39 -3.49 -3.77
C TYR A 28 -1.45 -4.73 -2.89
N LYS A 29 -2.10 -5.79 -3.40
CA LYS A 29 -2.20 -7.06 -2.71
C LYS A 29 -0.82 -7.67 -2.45
N ASP A 30 0.04 -7.69 -3.46
CA ASP A 30 1.37 -8.29 -3.38
C ASP A 30 2.25 -7.52 -2.38
N GLN A 31 2.19 -6.18 -2.37
CA GLN A 31 2.92 -5.34 -1.41
C GLN A 31 2.57 -5.66 0.04
N TYR A 32 1.29 -5.92 0.35
CA TYR A 32 0.83 -6.17 1.71
C TYR A 32 0.66 -7.66 2.03
N SER A 33 1.01 -8.54 1.09
CA SER A 33 0.88 -10.00 1.23
C SER A 33 1.70 -10.58 2.38
N VAL A 34 2.73 -9.89 2.84
CA VAL A 34 3.58 -10.29 3.98
C VAL A 34 2.98 -9.89 5.34
N LEU A 35 2.01 -8.98 5.38
CA LEU A 35 1.47 -8.49 6.66
C LEU A 35 0.62 -9.56 7.37
N PRO A 36 0.71 -9.67 8.71
CA PRO A 36 -0.20 -10.49 9.50
C PRO A 36 -1.62 -9.89 9.51
N CYS A 37 -2.62 -10.68 9.90
CA CYS A 37 -4.01 -10.25 9.91
C CYS A 37 -4.26 -8.97 10.74
N SER A 38 -3.59 -8.80 11.87
CA SER A 38 -3.63 -7.56 12.67
C SER A 38 -3.15 -6.35 11.87
N GLY A 39 -2.02 -6.48 11.18
CA GLY A 39 -1.47 -5.43 10.31
C GLY A 39 -2.38 -5.10 9.13
N LEU A 40 -3.06 -6.11 8.56
CA LEU A 40 -4.06 -5.90 7.51
C LEU A 40 -5.30 -5.15 8.03
N LYS A 41 -5.81 -5.50 9.23
CA LYS A 41 -6.92 -4.78 9.89
C LYS A 41 -6.57 -3.33 10.15
N THR A 42 -5.41 -3.03 10.73
CA THR A 42 -4.95 -1.66 10.95
C THR A 42 -4.84 -0.87 9.64
N LYS A 43 -4.40 -1.52 8.55
CA LYS A 43 -4.31 -0.87 7.24
C LYS A 43 -5.70 -0.56 6.66
N LEU A 44 -6.65 -1.46 6.83
CA LEU A 44 -8.04 -1.27 6.43
C LEU A 44 -8.67 -0.08 7.17
N GLU A 45 -8.52 -0.03 8.49
CA GLU A 45 -9.01 1.10 9.31
C GLU A 45 -8.37 2.43 8.91
N SER A 46 -7.06 2.43 8.61
CA SER A 46 -6.36 3.62 8.12
C SER A 46 -6.93 4.10 6.77
N LEU A 47 -7.24 3.17 5.87
CA LEU A 47 -7.89 3.46 4.60
C LEU A 47 -9.31 3.97 4.77
N GLU A 48 -10.09 3.44 5.69
CA GLU A 48 -11.44 3.93 5.99
C GLU A 48 -11.43 5.35 6.55
N LYS A 49 -10.49 5.65 7.47
CA LYS A 49 -10.30 7.01 7.98
C LYS A 49 -9.96 7.99 6.85
N ARG A 50 -9.07 7.59 5.93
CA ARG A 50 -8.72 8.38 4.74
C ARG A 50 -9.89 8.48 3.75
N SER A 51 -10.69 7.42 3.62
CA SER A 51 -11.87 7.39 2.74
C SER A 51 -12.84 8.51 3.06
N LYS A 52 -13.11 8.76 4.35
CA LYS A 52 -14.00 9.84 4.79
C LYS A 52 -13.53 11.22 4.31
N MET A 53 -12.22 11.45 4.21
CA MET A 53 -11.66 12.70 3.69
C MET A 53 -11.66 12.74 2.16
N ILE A 54 -11.29 11.63 1.52
CA ILE A 54 -11.15 11.51 0.05
C ILE A 54 -12.52 11.59 -0.64
N LEU A 55 -13.56 10.99 -0.07
CA LEU A 55 -14.89 10.97 -0.69
C LEU A 55 -15.51 12.37 -0.82
N ASN A 56 -15.18 13.29 0.09
CA ASN A 56 -15.79 14.62 0.13
C ASN A 56 -15.05 15.67 -0.72
N VAL A 57 -13.73 15.52 -0.91
CA VAL A 57 -12.88 16.60 -1.49
C VAL A 57 -12.04 16.14 -2.67
N ALA A 58 -11.85 14.83 -2.88
CA ALA A 58 -10.89 14.35 -3.86
C ALA A 58 -11.48 14.12 -5.27
N SER A 59 -10.58 14.08 -6.25
CA SER A 59 -10.89 13.77 -7.63
C SER A 59 -11.42 12.35 -7.82
N GLU A 60 -12.15 12.11 -8.91
CA GLU A 60 -12.66 10.78 -9.27
C GLU A 60 -11.56 9.71 -9.39
N LYS A 61 -10.34 10.12 -9.77
CA LYS A 61 -9.16 9.25 -9.79
C LYS A 61 -8.82 8.74 -8.39
N ALA A 62 -8.80 9.63 -7.40
CA ALA A 62 -8.49 9.28 -6.01
C ALA A 62 -9.57 8.36 -5.40
N LYS A 63 -10.85 8.59 -5.73
CA LYS A 63 -11.96 7.71 -5.30
C LYS A 63 -11.82 6.31 -5.91
N LYS A 64 -11.48 6.19 -7.20
CA LYS A 64 -11.21 4.90 -7.84
C LYS A 64 -10.03 4.18 -7.21
N GLU A 65 -8.93 4.89 -6.96
CA GLU A 65 -7.74 4.32 -6.32
C GLU A 65 -8.06 3.79 -4.92
N LEU A 66 -8.78 4.57 -4.12
CA LEU A 66 -9.26 4.15 -2.81
C LEU A 66 -10.10 2.86 -2.89
N LYS A 67 -11.02 2.76 -3.86
CA LYS A 67 -11.84 1.55 -4.09
C LYS A 67 -10.97 0.34 -4.44
N TYR A 68 -9.92 0.52 -5.26
CA TYR A 68 -8.99 -0.55 -5.59
C TYR A 68 -8.17 -1.02 -4.39
N LYS A 69 -7.65 -0.09 -3.59
CA LYS A 69 -6.90 -0.39 -2.36
C LYS A 69 -7.77 -1.16 -1.36
N ASN A 70 -9.01 -0.73 -1.19
CA ASN A 70 -9.95 -1.39 -0.28
C ASN A 70 -10.27 -2.82 -0.76
N LYS A 71 -10.56 -3.00 -2.05
CA LYS A 71 -10.79 -4.32 -2.65
C LYS A 71 -9.59 -5.25 -2.50
N ALA A 72 -8.37 -4.74 -2.69
CA ALA A 72 -7.15 -5.51 -2.54
C ALA A 72 -6.95 -6.05 -1.12
N LEU A 73 -7.17 -5.21 -0.09
CA LEU A 73 -7.06 -5.64 1.31
C LEU A 73 -8.12 -6.66 1.69
N HIS A 74 -9.38 -6.46 1.30
CA HIS A 74 -10.43 -7.44 1.57
C HIS A 74 -10.15 -8.79 0.92
N LEU A 75 -9.68 -8.80 -0.33
CA LEU A 75 -9.28 -10.03 -1.01
C LEU A 75 -8.12 -10.72 -0.26
N LEU A 76 -7.14 -9.95 0.19
CA LEU A 76 -6.01 -10.50 0.92
C LEU A 76 -6.40 -11.06 2.28
N MET A 77 -7.27 -10.36 3.02
CA MET A 77 -7.80 -10.83 4.30
C MET A 77 -8.59 -12.12 4.14
N LYS A 78 -9.41 -12.23 3.09
CA LYS A 78 -10.12 -13.48 2.75
C LYS A 78 -9.16 -14.60 2.35
N GLN A 79 -8.13 -14.31 1.55
CA GLN A 79 -7.11 -15.29 1.18
C GLN A 79 -6.34 -15.84 2.39
N LYS A 80 -6.16 -15.03 3.43
CA LYS A 80 -5.45 -15.39 4.65
C LYS A 80 -6.34 -15.92 5.78
N ASN A 81 -7.66 -16.06 5.56
CA ASN A 81 -8.63 -16.38 6.61
C ASN A 81 -8.44 -15.51 7.86
N CYS A 82 -8.39 -14.19 7.66
CA CYS A 82 -8.30 -13.21 8.76
C CYS A 82 -9.65 -12.90 9.44
N GLU A 83 -10.70 -13.63 9.05
CA GLU A 83 -12.04 -13.61 9.66
C GLU A 83 -12.00 -14.24 11.05
#